data_AF-A0A9R1I824-F1
#
_entry.id   AF-A0A9R1I824-F1
#
_cell.length_a   1.000
_cell.length_b   1.000
_cell.length_c   1.000
_cell.angle_alpha   90.00
_cell.angle_beta   90.00
_cell.angle_gamma   90.00
#
_symmetry.space_group_name_H-M   'P 1'
#
loop_
_entity.id
_entity.type
_entity.pdbx_description
1 polymer ?
#
loop_
_entity_poly.entity_id
_entity_poly.type
_entity_poly.pdbx_seq_one_letter_code
_entity_poly.pdbx_strand_id
1 'polypeptide(L)'
;MESGLVASHRLRLPALPFAAHAHLLRHRRLAATPLRLPTTPTPLRQPAALPLRPCLRPPRAASVASPAPAPGDAPDNSRKFLGVDALTLKKIVPLGLMFFCILFNYTILRDTKDVLVVTAKGSSAEIIPFLKTWVNLPMAIGFMLLYSKLADVLSKEALFYTVIFPFIAFFGVFGYVLYPMRDAIHPTALADRLLASLGPSFMGPVAILRVWSFCLFYVMAELWGSVVISVLFWGFANQITTVEEAKEFYPLFGLGANVALIFSGRTVKYFSNMRQNLGPGVDGWAISLKGMMSIVVVLGFVIAGIYWGVNKYVIDKTSLPVERKKKNKPKLSMGESLKVLVSSRYVRDLATLVVAYGISINLVEVTWKSKLKAQFPSPNEYSSFMGDFSTATGIATFTMMLLGRLILRKFGWGVAATITPAVLLVTGVGFFSLLLFGEPLTPLLATFGMTPLLAAVFVGALQNIFSKSAKYSLFDPCKEMAYIPLDEDMKVKGKAAIDVVCNPLGKSGGALIQQFMILSFGSLANSTPYLGGILLVIVIAWLGAVRSLDSQFSPLAKQDLEREQKLKAEAVETTAQVVGTGNGSLQENVASTNGTVIKQSQEPEITAPEKSGKQS
;
A
#
# COMPACT_ATOMS: atom_id res chain seq x y z
N MET A 1 26.70 -44.16 28.94
CA MET A 1 27.84 -43.76 29.78
C MET A 1 28.44 -42.54 29.13
N GLU A 2 28.43 -41.32 29.67
CA GLU A 2 27.82 -40.71 30.88
C GLU A 2 27.34 -39.32 30.43
N SER A 3 26.14 -38.82 30.74
CA SER A 3 25.63 -38.36 32.05
C SER A 3 26.44 -37.19 32.65
N GLY A 4 26.04 -35.95 32.33
CA GLY A 4 26.55 -34.70 32.94
C GLY A 4 25.46 -33.62 32.95
N LEU A 5 25.28 -32.94 34.08
CA LEU A 5 24.02 -32.24 34.40
C LEU A 5 23.82 -30.84 33.80
N VAL A 6 22.55 -30.48 33.65
CA VAL A 6 22.04 -29.14 33.35
C VAL A 6 22.15 -28.22 34.57
N ALA A 7 22.61 -26.98 34.38
CA ALA A 7 22.45 -25.88 35.35
C ALA A 7 22.06 -24.58 34.64
N SER A 8 20.75 -24.27 34.60
CA SER A 8 20.21 -23.08 33.93
C SER A 8 20.00 -21.92 34.91
N HIS A 9 20.93 -20.97 34.98
CA HIS A 9 20.74 -19.72 35.73
C HIS A 9 19.95 -18.69 34.90
N ARG A 10 18.69 -18.44 35.30
CA ARG A 10 17.89 -17.31 34.78
C ARG A 10 18.22 -16.04 35.57
N LEU A 11 18.77 -15.00 34.93
CA LEU A 11 18.74 -13.66 35.53
C LEU A 11 17.32 -13.09 35.49
N ARG A 12 16.82 -12.66 36.65
CA ARG A 12 15.68 -11.75 36.78
C ARG A 12 16.21 -10.32 36.85
N LEU A 13 15.58 -9.39 36.12
CA LEU A 13 15.68 -7.96 36.38
C LEU A 13 14.30 -7.42 36.84
N PRO A 14 14.26 -6.43 37.74
CA PRO A 14 13.06 -6.13 38.52
C PRO A 14 12.07 -5.22 37.78
N ALA A 15 10.78 -5.43 38.07
CA ALA A 15 9.72 -4.50 37.70
C ALA A 15 9.49 -3.48 38.84
N LEU A 16 9.32 -2.20 38.49
CA LEU A 16 8.86 -1.17 39.42
C LEU A 16 7.33 -0.98 39.31
N PRO A 17 6.62 -0.71 40.42
CA PRO A 17 5.16 -0.69 40.45
C PRO A 17 4.58 0.70 40.16
N PHE A 18 3.38 0.74 39.58
CA PHE A 18 2.46 1.86 39.74
C PHE A 18 1.13 1.35 40.30
N ALA A 19 0.66 2.01 41.37
CA ALA A 19 -0.40 1.50 42.22
C ALA A 19 -1.81 1.73 41.64
N ALA A 20 -2.73 0.85 42.01
CA ALA A 20 -4.14 1.01 41.75
C ALA A 20 -4.78 2.07 42.65
N HIS A 21 -5.85 2.72 42.17
CA HIS A 21 -6.90 3.27 43.01
C HIS A 21 -8.25 2.85 42.42
N ALA A 22 -8.93 1.93 43.11
CA ALA A 22 -10.29 1.52 42.80
C ALA A 22 -11.19 1.99 43.95
N HIS A 23 -12.26 2.73 43.63
CA HIS A 23 -13.27 3.10 44.61
C HIS A 23 -14.60 2.42 44.28
N LEU A 24 -15.13 1.71 45.27
CA LEU A 24 -16.43 1.06 45.25
C LEU A 24 -17.57 2.08 45.15
N LEU A 25 -18.70 1.69 44.54
CA LEU A 25 -20.03 1.97 45.12
C LEU A 25 -21.08 0.91 44.71
N ARG A 26 -22.08 0.77 45.59
CA ARG A 26 -22.87 -0.46 45.86
C ARG A 26 -24.09 -0.68 44.95
N HIS A 27 -24.54 -1.93 44.91
CA HIS A 27 -25.81 -2.43 44.35
C HIS A 27 -27.10 -1.64 44.66
N ARG A 28 -28.07 -1.73 43.73
CA ARG A 28 -29.48 -2.03 44.06
C ARG A 28 -30.08 -2.98 43.00
N ARG A 29 -30.75 -4.05 43.45
CA ARG A 29 -31.62 -4.92 42.63
C ARG A 29 -33.08 -4.62 42.96
N LEU A 30 -33.99 -4.80 42.00
CA LEU A 30 -35.41 -5.18 42.18
C LEU A 30 -35.89 -5.88 40.89
N ALA A 31 -36.99 -6.65 40.93
CA ALA A 31 -37.24 -7.76 39.97
C ALA A 31 -38.71 -7.90 39.49
N ALA A 32 -38.87 -8.61 38.35
CA ALA A 32 -40.10 -9.25 37.80
C ALA A 32 -41.29 -8.30 37.43
N THR A 33 -42.27 -8.62 36.56
CA THR A 33 -42.73 -9.89 35.90
C THR A 33 -43.48 -9.55 34.57
N PRO A 34 -43.82 -10.50 33.64
CA PRO A 34 -44.26 -10.20 32.25
C PRO A 34 -45.67 -10.69 31.83
N LEU A 35 -46.20 -10.22 30.67
CA LEU A 35 -47.35 -10.70 29.85
C LEU A 35 -47.33 -9.95 28.48
N ARG A 36 -47.90 -10.37 27.33
CA ARG A 36 -48.30 -11.68 26.73
C ARG A 36 -48.42 -11.52 25.18
N LEU A 37 -48.71 -12.59 24.44
CA LEU A 37 -49.14 -12.63 23.00
C LEU A 37 -50.65 -12.91 22.88
N PRO A 38 -51.29 -12.66 21.71
CA PRO A 38 -51.92 -13.79 20.99
C PRO A 38 -51.98 -13.72 19.43
N THR A 39 -51.65 -14.87 18.82
CA THR A 39 -52.24 -15.63 17.67
C THR A 39 -52.96 -14.99 16.46
N THR A 40 -52.76 -15.66 15.31
CA THR A 40 -53.44 -15.55 14.00
C THR A 40 -54.85 -16.20 13.96
N PRO A 41 -55.65 -16.07 12.87
CA PRO A 41 -55.56 -17.02 11.73
C PRO A 41 -55.81 -16.42 10.31
N THR A 42 -55.53 -17.21 9.26
CA THR A 42 -55.84 -16.95 7.83
C THR A 42 -57.15 -17.68 7.43
N PRO A 43 -57.84 -17.31 6.32
CA PRO A 43 -57.76 -18.17 5.12
C PRO A 43 -57.98 -17.53 3.72
N LEU A 44 -57.33 -18.12 2.71
CA LEU A 44 -57.78 -18.46 1.33
C LEU A 44 -58.76 -17.56 0.52
N ARG A 45 -58.31 -16.97 -0.60
CA ARG A 45 -58.65 -17.33 -2.01
C ARG A 45 -58.18 -16.30 -3.06
N GLN A 46 -57.63 -16.79 -4.18
CA GLN A 46 -57.58 -16.13 -5.51
C GLN A 46 -58.87 -16.50 -6.30
N PRO A 47 -59.20 -16.00 -7.53
CA PRO A 47 -58.34 -15.30 -8.51
C PRO A 47 -58.98 -14.15 -9.37
N ALA A 48 -58.15 -13.63 -10.30
CA ALA A 48 -58.48 -13.17 -11.67
C ALA A 48 -59.00 -11.74 -11.99
N ALA A 49 -58.70 -11.35 -13.24
CA ALA A 49 -59.26 -10.29 -14.10
C ALA A 49 -58.76 -8.82 -13.98
N LEU A 50 -57.88 -8.46 -14.94
CA LEU A 50 -57.81 -7.16 -15.65
C LEU A 50 -59.11 -6.93 -16.49
N PRO A 51 -59.39 -5.76 -17.14
CA PRO A 51 -58.48 -4.67 -17.57
C PRO A 51 -59.04 -3.21 -17.51
N LEU A 52 -58.33 -2.28 -18.18
CA LEU A 52 -58.75 -0.98 -18.78
C LEU A 52 -58.62 0.35 -18.00
N ARG A 53 -57.84 1.24 -18.64
CA ARG A 53 -57.74 2.72 -18.57
C ARG A 53 -58.97 3.39 -19.24
N PRO A 54 -59.03 4.74 -19.42
CA PRO A 54 -58.65 5.88 -18.55
C PRO A 54 -59.77 6.97 -18.51
N CYS A 55 -59.71 7.99 -17.63
CA CYS A 55 -60.33 9.30 -17.95
C CYS A 55 -59.82 10.49 -17.12
N LEU A 56 -59.81 11.68 -17.73
CA LEU A 56 -59.44 12.98 -17.13
C LEU A 56 -60.64 13.74 -16.53
N ARG A 57 -60.37 14.64 -15.57
CA ARG A 57 -60.92 16.02 -15.36
C ARG A 57 -60.66 16.49 -13.90
N PRO A 58 -60.87 17.79 -13.54
CA PRO A 58 -60.53 19.06 -14.20
C PRO A 58 -59.83 20.06 -13.21
N PRO A 59 -59.47 21.30 -13.59
CA PRO A 59 -58.71 22.22 -12.74
C PRO A 59 -59.54 23.31 -12.00
N ARG A 60 -59.09 23.71 -10.80
CA ARG A 60 -59.32 24.99 -10.07
C ARG A 60 -58.69 24.85 -8.66
N ALA A 61 -58.21 25.88 -7.96
CA ALA A 61 -58.06 27.31 -8.28
C ALA A 61 -56.76 27.85 -7.61
N ALA A 62 -56.29 29.02 -8.03
CA ALA A 62 -55.13 29.68 -7.45
C ALA A 62 -55.48 30.40 -6.14
N SER A 63 -54.56 30.40 -5.17
CA SER A 63 -54.58 31.34 -4.04
C SER A 63 -53.16 31.69 -3.57
N VAL A 64 -52.78 32.95 -3.79
CA VAL A 64 -51.71 33.71 -3.11
C VAL A 64 -50.26 33.17 -3.25
N ALA A 65 -49.47 33.88 -4.06
CA ALA A 65 -48.02 33.75 -4.05
C ALA A 65 -47.43 34.37 -2.76
N SER A 66 -46.60 33.62 -2.06
CA SER A 66 -45.64 34.19 -1.11
C SER A 66 -44.45 34.77 -1.87
N PRO A 67 -43.87 35.92 -1.45
CA PRO A 67 -42.74 36.51 -2.15
C PRO A 67 -41.50 35.61 -2.08
N ALA A 68 -40.74 35.58 -3.17
CA ALA A 68 -39.47 34.85 -3.22
C ALA A 68 -38.47 35.46 -2.20
N PRO A 69 -37.68 34.63 -1.50
CA PRO A 69 -36.63 35.15 -0.63
C PRO A 69 -35.55 35.84 -1.47
N ALA A 70 -35.13 37.03 -1.03
CA ALA A 70 -34.02 37.75 -1.63
C ALA A 70 -32.70 36.97 -1.49
N PRO A 71 -31.70 37.17 -2.38
CA PRO A 71 -30.43 36.48 -2.31
C PRO A 71 -29.54 37.04 -1.18
N GLY A 72 -29.79 36.57 0.03
CA GLY A 72 -29.03 36.88 1.24
C GLY A 72 -29.49 35.98 2.39
N ASP A 73 -28.53 35.53 3.20
CA ASP A 73 -28.76 34.81 4.46
C ASP A 73 -29.54 33.48 4.38
N ALA A 74 -29.02 32.55 3.58
CA ALA A 74 -29.06 31.16 4.00
C ALA A 74 -28.20 31.02 5.27
N PRO A 75 -28.73 30.56 6.42
CA PRO A 75 -27.94 30.47 7.64
C PRO A 75 -26.83 29.44 7.45
N ASP A 76 -25.57 29.86 7.62
CA ASP A 76 -24.38 29.01 7.60
C ASP A 76 -24.36 28.07 8.82
N ASN A 77 -25.25 27.08 8.78
CA ASN A 77 -25.34 25.98 9.73
C ASN A 77 -24.40 24.82 9.34
N SER A 78 -23.33 25.09 8.58
CA SER A 78 -22.18 24.21 8.58
C SER A 78 -21.53 24.30 9.97
N ARG A 79 -21.79 23.31 10.82
CA ARG A 79 -21.15 23.18 12.14
C ARG A 79 -19.67 22.86 11.94
N LYS A 80 -18.86 23.89 11.65
CA LYS A 80 -17.42 23.83 11.43
C LYS A 80 -16.74 23.26 12.67
N PHE A 81 -16.36 22.00 12.61
CA PHE A 81 -15.58 21.34 13.65
C PHE A 81 -14.13 21.30 13.18
N LEU A 82 -13.21 21.90 13.95
CA LEU A 82 -11.80 22.11 13.56
C LEU A 82 -11.62 22.89 12.23
N GLY A 83 -12.59 23.74 11.87
CA GLY A 83 -12.53 24.55 10.64
C GLY A 83 -12.96 23.83 9.35
N VAL A 84 -13.31 22.54 9.44
CA VAL A 84 -13.78 21.72 8.30
C VAL A 84 -15.30 21.62 8.31
N ASP A 85 -15.92 21.63 7.12
CA ASP A 85 -17.37 21.43 6.98
C ASP A 85 -17.82 20.06 7.50
N ALA A 86 -18.98 20.03 8.16
CA ALA A 86 -19.56 18.82 8.75
C ALA A 86 -19.94 17.77 7.70
N LEU A 87 -20.25 18.15 6.46
CA LEU A 87 -20.48 17.20 5.36
C LEU A 87 -19.16 16.53 4.92
N THR A 88 -18.10 17.32 4.80
CA THR A 88 -16.75 16.85 4.50
C THR A 88 -16.25 15.89 5.60
N LEU A 89 -16.42 16.25 6.87
CA LEU A 89 -16.06 15.40 8.02
C LEU A 89 -16.79 14.04 8.01
N LYS A 90 -18.07 14.00 7.60
CA LYS A 90 -18.88 12.77 7.44
C LYS A 90 -18.35 11.83 6.36
N LYS A 91 -17.59 12.31 5.36
CA LYS A 91 -16.89 11.45 4.38
C LYS A 91 -15.57 10.93 4.93
N ILE A 92 -14.79 11.80 5.55
CA ILE A 92 -13.37 11.56 5.86
C ILE A 92 -13.19 10.63 7.04
N VAL A 93 -14.01 10.75 8.10
CA VAL A 93 -13.88 9.88 9.28
C VAL A 93 -14.14 8.41 8.94
N PRO A 94 -15.22 8.04 8.20
CA PRO A 94 -15.39 6.69 7.69
C PRO A 94 -14.26 6.25 6.76
N LEU A 95 -13.81 7.09 5.82
CA LEU A 95 -12.75 6.73 4.87
C LEU A 95 -11.40 6.49 5.57
N GLY A 96 -11.05 7.32 6.55
CA GLY A 96 -9.85 7.16 7.38
C GLY A 96 -9.91 5.91 8.26
N LEU A 97 -11.07 5.61 8.86
CA LEU A 97 -11.28 4.38 9.62
C LEU A 97 -11.18 3.13 8.73
N MET A 98 -11.78 3.17 7.53
CA MET A 98 -11.67 2.12 6.52
C MET A 98 -10.21 1.88 6.12
N PHE A 99 -9.45 2.95 5.87
CA PHE A 99 -8.02 2.86 5.54
C PHE A 99 -7.20 2.27 6.69
N PHE A 100 -7.48 2.70 7.93
CA PHE A 100 -6.86 2.14 9.13
C PHE A 100 -7.10 0.63 9.23
N CYS A 101 -8.35 0.16 9.10
CA CYS A 101 -8.68 -1.27 9.13
C CYS A 101 -7.99 -2.06 8.01
N ILE A 102 -7.95 -1.51 6.78
CA ILE A 102 -7.29 -2.14 5.63
C ILE A 102 -5.79 -2.30 5.86
N LEU A 103 -5.12 -1.27 6.40
CA LEU A 103 -3.67 -1.27 6.65
C LEU A 103 -3.27 -2.06 7.89
N PHE A 104 -4.12 -2.08 8.91
CA PHE A 104 -3.97 -2.93 10.08
C PHE A 104 -4.00 -4.41 9.68
N ASN A 105 -5.02 -4.81 8.88
CA ASN A 105 -5.09 -6.15 8.30
C ASN A 105 -3.88 -6.45 7.42
N TYR A 106 -3.52 -5.54 6.51
CA TYR A 106 -2.37 -5.70 5.61
C TYR A 106 -1.08 -5.97 6.39
N THR A 107 -0.85 -5.26 7.51
CA THR A 107 0.33 -5.46 8.34
C THR A 107 0.33 -6.83 9.02
N ILE A 108 -0.78 -7.24 9.64
CA ILE A 108 -0.90 -8.59 10.24
C ILE A 108 -0.63 -9.67 9.18
N LEU A 109 -1.25 -9.55 8.00
CA LEU A 109 -1.09 -10.49 6.88
C LEU A 109 0.36 -10.52 6.36
N ARG A 110 0.99 -9.35 6.20
CA ARG A 110 2.37 -9.20 5.75
C ARG A 110 3.37 -9.81 6.73
N ASP A 111 3.15 -9.65 8.02
CA ASP A 111 4.07 -10.18 9.03
C ASP A 111 3.85 -11.70 9.20
N THR A 112 2.59 -12.15 9.17
CA THR A 112 2.20 -13.57 9.31
C THR A 112 2.64 -14.43 8.11
N LYS A 113 2.53 -13.94 6.86
CA LYS A 113 2.92 -14.73 5.68
C LYS A 113 4.40 -15.12 5.69
N ASP A 114 5.26 -14.21 6.14
CA ASP A 114 6.70 -14.45 6.21
C ASP A 114 6.99 -15.47 7.32
N VAL A 115 6.37 -15.36 8.49
CA VAL A 115 6.48 -16.37 9.56
C VAL A 115 6.10 -17.75 9.04
N LEU A 116 4.90 -17.89 8.46
CA LEU A 116 4.35 -19.17 7.99
C LEU A 116 5.28 -19.87 6.99
N VAL A 117 5.76 -19.12 6.00
CA VAL A 117 6.55 -19.67 4.90
C VAL A 117 8.01 -19.91 5.30
N VAL A 118 8.61 -18.99 6.09
CA VAL A 118 10.03 -19.08 6.49
C VAL A 118 10.22 -20.11 7.60
N THR A 119 9.37 -20.16 8.62
CA THR A 119 9.56 -21.05 9.80
C THR A 119 9.04 -22.48 9.60
N ALA A 120 8.42 -22.79 8.46
CA ALA A 120 7.93 -24.14 8.18
C ALA A 120 9.05 -25.20 8.10
N LYS A 121 8.70 -26.44 8.45
CA LYS A 121 9.59 -27.62 8.35
C LYS A 121 9.99 -27.86 6.90
N GLY A 122 11.28 -28.02 6.64
CA GLY A 122 11.80 -28.25 5.29
C GLY A 122 11.63 -27.07 4.32
N SER A 123 11.46 -25.85 4.85
CA SER A 123 11.48 -24.56 4.14
C SER A 123 12.57 -23.65 4.73
N SER A 124 12.88 -22.52 4.09
CA SER A 124 13.85 -21.52 4.55
C SER A 124 13.45 -20.12 4.02
N ALA A 125 14.26 -19.07 4.26
CA ALA A 125 14.05 -17.79 3.61
C ALA A 125 14.31 -17.81 2.08
N GLU A 126 15.00 -18.84 1.56
CA GLU A 126 15.32 -19.01 0.13
C GLU A 126 14.07 -19.22 -0.73
N ILE A 127 12.96 -19.68 -0.15
CA ILE A 127 11.69 -19.83 -0.87
C ILE A 127 11.10 -18.46 -1.31
N ILE A 128 11.36 -17.38 -0.57
CA ILE A 128 10.74 -16.06 -0.81
C ILE A 128 11.05 -15.54 -2.22
N PRO A 129 12.31 -15.55 -2.69
CA PRO A 129 12.64 -15.26 -4.08
C PRO A 129 11.83 -16.05 -5.11
N PHE A 130 11.76 -17.39 -4.98
CA PHE A 130 11.05 -18.23 -5.93
C PHE A 130 9.53 -17.98 -5.90
N LEU A 131 8.95 -17.86 -4.70
CA LEU A 131 7.52 -17.61 -4.50
C LEU A 131 7.10 -16.27 -5.13
N LYS A 132 7.89 -15.21 -4.94
CA LYS A 132 7.62 -13.89 -5.54
C LYS A 132 7.58 -13.93 -7.07
N THR A 133 8.52 -14.62 -7.72
CA THR A 133 8.61 -14.67 -9.18
C THR A 133 7.64 -15.68 -9.80
N TRP A 134 7.58 -16.91 -9.28
CA TRP A 134 6.90 -18.03 -9.93
C TRP A 134 5.44 -18.21 -9.51
N VAL A 135 5.04 -17.66 -8.35
CA VAL A 135 3.67 -17.81 -7.84
C VAL A 135 2.97 -16.45 -7.75
N ASN A 136 3.57 -15.48 -7.06
CA ASN A 136 2.92 -14.19 -6.81
C ASN A 136 2.72 -13.35 -8.09
N LEU A 137 3.74 -13.27 -8.96
CA LEU A 137 3.63 -12.50 -10.20
C LEU A 137 2.58 -13.08 -11.18
N PRO A 138 2.56 -14.39 -11.51
CA PRO A 138 1.49 -14.95 -12.35
C PRO A 138 0.10 -14.81 -11.73
N MET A 139 -0.04 -15.03 -10.41
CA MET A 139 -1.33 -14.89 -9.72
C MET A 139 -1.82 -13.43 -9.70
N ALA A 140 -0.93 -12.45 -9.58
CA ALA A 140 -1.28 -11.03 -9.68
C ALA A 140 -1.75 -10.64 -11.08
N ILE A 141 -1.12 -11.17 -12.13
CA ILE A 141 -1.55 -10.97 -13.53
C ILE A 141 -2.92 -11.63 -13.75
N GLY A 142 -3.09 -12.88 -13.34
CA GLY A 142 -4.37 -13.60 -13.44
C GLY A 142 -5.50 -12.89 -12.69
N PHE A 143 -5.23 -12.39 -11.48
CA PHE A 143 -6.18 -11.60 -10.71
C PHE A 143 -6.52 -10.28 -11.41
N MET A 144 -5.54 -9.58 -12.02
CA MET A 144 -5.79 -8.32 -12.74
C MET A 144 -6.72 -8.55 -13.97
N LEU A 145 -6.51 -9.63 -14.71
CA LEU A 145 -7.37 -10.01 -15.84
C LEU A 145 -8.79 -10.36 -15.38
N LEU A 146 -8.93 -11.11 -14.28
CA LEU A 146 -10.21 -11.41 -13.65
C LEU A 146 -10.91 -10.13 -13.17
N TYR A 147 -10.20 -9.25 -12.46
CA TYR A 147 -10.73 -7.99 -11.96
C TYR A 147 -11.22 -7.09 -13.09
N SER A 148 -10.48 -7.00 -14.21
CA SER A 148 -10.94 -6.22 -15.37
C SER A 148 -12.27 -6.75 -15.92
N LYS A 149 -12.40 -8.07 -16.10
CA LYS A 149 -13.66 -8.70 -16.57
C LYS A 149 -14.81 -8.47 -15.60
N LEU A 150 -14.57 -8.60 -14.28
CA LEU A 150 -15.58 -8.31 -13.27
C LEU A 150 -15.97 -6.83 -13.24
N ALA A 151 -15.01 -5.91 -13.43
CA ALA A 151 -15.24 -4.47 -13.40
C ALA A 151 -15.97 -3.91 -14.62
N ASP A 152 -16.01 -4.66 -15.73
CA ASP A 152 -16.78 -4.30 -16.92
C ASP A 152 -18.21 -4.92 -16.90
N VAL A 153 -18.49 -5.88 -16.00
CA VAL A 153 -19.81 -6.57 -15.87
C VAL A 153 -20.58 -6.17 -14.61
N LEU A 154 -19.90 -5.91 -13.48
CA LEU A 154 -20.52 -5.62 -12.18
C LEU A 154 -20.62 -4.12 -11.91
N SER A 155 -21.66 -3.72 -11.17
CA SER A 155 -21.74 -2.37 -10.60
C SER A 155 -20.60 -2.14 -9.59
N LYS A 156 -20.23 -0.88 -9.35
CA LYS A 156 -19.13 -0.49 -8.44
C LYS A 156 -19.26 -1.11 -7.03
N GLU A 157 -20.48 -1.15 -6.51
CA GLU A 157 -20.78 -1.75 -5.20
C GLU A 157 -20.64 -3.28 -5.24
N ALA A 158 -21.25 -3.92 -6.24
CA ALA A 158 -21.18 -5.37 -6.41
C ALA A 158 -19.74 -5.84 -6.63
N LEU A 159 -18.94 -5.07 -7.39
CA LEU A 159 -17.52 -5.31 -7.62
C LEU A 159 -16.72 -5.25 -6.31
N PHE A 160 -16.93 -4.22 -5.48
CA PHE A 160 -16.25 -4.10 -4.19
C PHE A 160 -16.52 -5.31 -3.30
N TYR A 161 -17.79 -5.69 -3.14
CA TYR A 161 -18.19 -6.85 -2.33
C TYR A 161 -17.70 -8.18 -2.90
N THR A 162 -17.84 -8.39 -4.21
CA THR A 162 -17.41 -9.61 -4.90
C THR A 162 -15.90 -9.82 -4.78
N VAL A 163 -15.10 -8.75 -4.67
CA VAL A 163 -13.66 -8.86 -4.45
C VAL A 163 -13.30 -9.04 -2.97
N ILE A 164 -13.88 -8.27 -2.05
CA ILE A 164 -13.45 -8.30 -0.64
C ILE A 164 -13.86 -9.58 0.09
N PHE A 165 -15.07 -10.11 -0.18
CA PHE A 165 -15.56 -11.29 0.55
C PHE A 165 -14.72 -12.57 0.32
N PRO A 166 -14.24 -12.90 -0.89
CA PRO A 166 -13.29 -14.00 -1.09
C PRO A 166 -12.00 -13.88 -0.26
N PHE A 167 -11.43 -12.67 -0.09
CA PHE A 167 -10.26 -12.50 0.80
C PHE A 167 -10.62 -12.79 2.27
N ILE A 168 -11.74 -12.23 2.75
CA ILE A 168 -12.23 -12.45 4.13
C ILE A 168 -12.48 -13.94 4.38
N ALA A 169 -13.21 -14.59 3.48
CA ALA A 169 -13.51 -16.03 3.54
C ALA A 169 -12.24 -16.86 3.51
N PHE A 170 -11.28 -16.54 2.62
CA PHE A 170 -10.00 -17.24 2.54
C PHE A 170 -9.22 -17.18 3.86
N PHE A 171 -9.06 -16.00 4.47
CA PHE A 171 -8.29 -15.89 5.72
C PHE A 171 -8.99 -16.58 6.91
N GLY A 172 -10.33 -16.56 6.94
CA GLY A 172 -11.11 -17.35 7.89
C GLY A 172 -10.91 -18.86 7.71
N VAL A 173 -11.14 -19.37 6.50
CA VAL A 173 -10.94 -20.79 6.15
C VAL A 173 -9.49 -21.22 6.37
N PHE A 174 -8.52 -20.34 6.13
CA PHE A 174 -7.11 -20.65 6.39
C PHE A 174 -6.83 -20.86 7.88
N GLY A 175 -7.23 -19.91 8.73
CA GLY A 175 -6.99 -20.01 10.18
C GLY A 175 -7.73 -21.17 10.86
N TYR A 176 -8.94 -21.50 10.39
CA TYR A 176 -9.81 -22.47 11.04
C TYR A 176 -9.80 -23.88 10.42
N VAL A 177 -9.49 -24.02 9.13
CA VAL A 177 -9.56 -25.31 8.40
C VAL A 177 -8.20 -25.71 7.80
N LEU A 178 -7.62 -24.88 6.92
CA LEU A 178 -6.38 -25.27 6.21
C LEU A 178 -5.17 -25.38 7.15
N TYR A 179 -5.07 -24.51 8.16
CA TYR A 179 -3.94 -24.54 9.08
C TYR A 179 -3.95 -25.75 10.04
N PRO A 180 -5.08 -26.12 10.69
CA PRO A 180 -5.16 -27.37 11.43
C PRO A 180 -4.93 -28.62 10.58
N MET A 181 -5.33 -28.61 9.31
CA MET A 181 -5.13 -29.73 8.37
C MET A 181 -3.73 -29.77 7.72
N ARG A 182 -2.80 -28.88 8.10
CA ARG A 182 -1.46 -28.74 7.46
C ARG A 182 -0.73 -30.07 7.28
N ASP A 183 -0.76 -30.93 8.30
CA ASP A 183 0.00 -32.18 8.34
C ASP A 183 -0.59 -33.27 7.40
N ALA A 184 -1.85 -33.11 6.97
CA ALA A 184 -2.50 -33.99 5.99
C ALA A 184 -2.46 -33.44 4.55
N ILE A 185 -2.43 -32.10 4.37
CA ILE A 185 -2.46 -31.46 3.04
C ILE A 185 -1.08 -31.17 2.45
N HIS A 186 -0.01 -31.20 3.25
CA HIS A 186 1.36 -30.95 2.78
C HIS A 186 2.02 -32.25 2.28
N PRO A 187 2.41 -32.36 1.00
CA PRO A 187 3.00 -33.57 0.43
C PRO A 187 4.49 -33.69 0.79
N THR A 188 4.78 -33.81 2.08
CA THR A 188 6.15 -33.84 2.65
C THR A 188 7.00 -34.95 2.01
N ALA A 189 6.50 -36.18 2.01
CA ALA A 189 7.20 -37.35 1.46
C ALA A 189 7.50 -37.25 -0.05
N LEU A 190 6.63 -36.60 -0.83
CA LEU A 190 6.90 -36.32 -2.26
C LEU A 190 8.04 -35.31 -2.41
N ALA A 191 8.00 -34.24 -1.61
CA ALA A 191 9.02 -33.20 -1.59
C ALA A 191 10.39 -33.75 -1.12
N ASP A 192 10.42 -34.67 -0.15
CA ASP A 192 11.67 -35.32 0.28
C ASP A 192 12.29 -36.18 -0.83
N ARG A 193 11.47 -36.94 -1.58
CA ARG A 193 11.94 -37.71 -2.75
C ARG A 193 12.48 -36.80 -3.86
N LEU A 194 11.75 -35.73 -4.20
CA LEU A 194 12.17 -34.76 -5.22
C LEU A 194 13.47 -34.05 -4.82
N LEU A 195 13.61 -33.66 -3.55
CA LEU A 195 14.81 -33.03 -3.04
C LEU A 195 16.01 -33.99 -3.07
N ALA A 196 15.82 -35.26 -2.71
CA ALA A 196 16.86 -36.28 -2.80
C ALA A 196 17.33 -36.52 -4.25
N SER A 197 16.46 -36.38 -5.26
CA SER A 197 16.83 -36.50 -6.67
C SER A 197 17.43 -35.24 -7.30
N LEU A 198 17.03 -34.04 -6.86
CA LEU A 198 17.44 -32.76 -7.44
C LEU A 198 18.61 -32.10 -6.71
N GLY A 199 18.85 -32.48 -5.45
CA GLY A 199 19.91 -31.93 -4.60
C GLY A 199 19.54 -30.62 -3.87
N PRO A 200 20.43 -30.15 -2.97
CA PRO A 200 20.11 -29.07 -2.02
C PRO A 200 19.75 -27.73 -2.67
N SER A 201 20.35 -27.40 -3.82
CA SER A 201 20.10 -26.13 -4.54
C SER A 201 18.64 -25.94 -4.95
N PHE A 202 17.87 -27.02 -5.07
CA PHE A 202 16.44 -27.00 -5.41
C PHE A 202 15.51 -26.93 -4.18
N MET A 203 16.05 -26.74 -2.96
CA MET A 203 15.28 -26.51 -1.74
C MET A 203 14.20 -25.43 -1.89
N GLY A 204 14.51 -24.31 -2.54
CA GLY A 204 13.57 -23.20 -2.76
C GLY A 204 12.33 -23.62 -3.57
N PRO A 205 12.49 -24.08 -4.83
CA PRO A 205 11.39 -24.59 -5.64
C PRO A 205 10.61 -25.76 -5.00
N VAL A 206 11.32 -26.74 -4.43
CA VAL A 206 10.68 -27.92 -3.81
C VAL A 206 9.87 -27.53 -2.56
N ALA A 207 10.32 -26.53 -1.79
CA ALA A 207 9.57 -26.03 -0.65
C ALA A 207 8.21 -25.41 -1.04
N ILE A 208 8.06 -24.83 -2.25
CA ILE A 208 6.77 -24.31 -2.73
C ILE A 208 5.72 -25.43 -2.82
N LEU A 209 6.10 -26.60 -3.33
CA LEU A 209 5.23 -27.77 -3.40
C LEU A 209 4.96 -28.36 -2.00
N ARG A 210 6.01 -28.42 -1.16
CA ARG A 210 5.91 -28.94 0.22
C ARG A 210 4.89 -28.15 1.06
N VAL A 211 4.95 -26.82 1.04
CA VAL A 211 4.11 -25.94 1.88
C VAL A 211 3.12 -25.11 1.05
N TRP A 212 2.51 -25.70 0.04
CA TRP A 212 1.66 -25.01 -0.94
C TRP A 212 0.55 -24.16 -0.30
N SER A 213 -0.07 -24.59 0.80
CA SER A 213 -1.13 -23.82 1.45
C SER A 213 -0.61 -22.55 2.13
N PHE A 214 0.63 -22.56 2.62
CA PHE A 214 1.31 -21.37 3.15
C PHE A 214 1.75 -20.45 2.00
N CYS A 215 2.11 -21.02 0.85
CA CYS A 215 2.38 -20.24 -0.36
C CYS A 215 1.11 -19.54 -0.88
N LEU A 216 -0.04 -20.22 -0.84
CA LEU A 216 -1.34 -19.62 -1.17
C LEU A 216 -1.70 -18.49 -0.20
N PHE A 217 -1.46 -18.66 1.11
CA PHE A 217 -1.59 -17.58 2.08
C PHE A 217 -0.69 -16.38 1.76
N TYR A 218 0.57 -16.63 1.38
CA TYR A 218 1.51 -15.58 1.00
C TYR A 218 1.02 -14.76 -0.20
N VAL A 219 0.53 -15.43 -1.25
CA VAL A 219 -0.05 -14.76 -2.42
C VAL A 219 -1.27 -13.94 -2.01
N MET A 220 -2.21 -14.50 -1.25
CA MET A 220 -3.40 -13.76 -0.81
C MET A 220 -3.05 -12.55 0.06
N ALA A 221 -2.00 -12.64 0.88
CA ALA A 221 -1.49 -11.54 1.71
C ALA A 221 -0.76 -10.45 0.90
N GLU A 222 -0.03 -10.81 -0.16
CA GLU A 222 0.52 -9.86 -1.15
C GLU A 222 -0.59 -9.17 -1.94
N LEU A 223 -1.58 -9.95 -2.42
CA LEU A 223 -2.73 -9.45 -3.18
C LEU A 223 -3.63 -8.53 -2.35
N TRP A 224 -3.73 -8.71 -1.02
CA TRP A 224 -4.41 -7.72 -0.17
C TRP A 224 -3.77 -6.32 -0.33
N GLY A 225 -2.44 -6.26 -0.40
CA GLY A 225 -1.71 -5.00 -0.58
C GLY A 225 -1.98 -4.34 -1.94
N SER A 226 -1.96 -5.11 -3.04
CA SER A 226 -2.18 -4.57 -4.39
C SER A 226 -3.65 -4.34 -4.74
N VAL A 227 -4.56 -5.20 -4.28
CA VAL A 227 -5.98 -5.16 -4.62
C VAL A 227 -6.76 -4.30 -3.64
N VAL A 228 -6.72 -4.63 -2.34
CA VAL A 228 -7.61 -3.98 -1.35
C VAL A 228 -7.17 -2.54 -1.09
N ILE A 229 -5.87 -2.27 -1.04
CA ILE A 229 -5.35 -0.89 -0.89
C ILE A 229 -5.42 -0.14 -2.23
N SER A 230 -4.67 -0.59 -3.25
CA SER A 230 -4.45 0.22 -4.46
C SER A 230 -5.64 0.27 -5.42
N VAL A 231 -6.48 -0.78 -5.45
CA VAL A 231 -7.61 -0.85 -6.39
C VAL A 231 -8.93 -0.53 -5.67
N LEU A 232 -9.27 -1.21 -4.58
CA LEU A 232 -10.56 -1.01 -3.90
C LEU A 232 -10.60 0.31 -3.11
N PHE A 233 -9.71 0.51 -2.14
CA PHE A 233 -9.73 1.72 -1.30
C PHE A 233 -9.47 2.99 -2.12
N TRP A 234 -8.35 3.07 -2.83
CA TRP A 234 -8.04 4.26 -3.63
C TRP A 234 -9.00 4.44 -4.81
N GLY A 235 -9.55 3.35 -5.36
CA GLY A 235 -10.63 3.43 -6.35
C GLY A 235 -11.89 4.07 -5.79
N PHE A 236 -12.24 3.78 -4.54
CA PHE A 236 -13.41 4.37 -3.85
C PHE A 236 -13.17 5.80 -3.38
N ALA A 237 -12.04 6.07 -2.70
CA ALA A 237 -11.66 7.40 -2.22
C ALA A 237 -11.73 8.45 -3.33
N ASN A 238 -11.12 8.16 -4.49
CA ASN A 238 -11.09 9.06 -5.64
C ASN A 238 -12.47 9.26 -6.33
N GLN A 239 -13.52 8.53 -5.95
CA GLN A 239 -14.88 8.73 -6.46
C GLN A 239 -15.73 9.65 -5.57
N ILE A 240 -15.47 9.65 -4.25
CA ILE A 240 -16.27 10.41 -3.26
C ILE A 240 -15.61 11.72 -2.81
N THR A 241 -14.30 11.86 -3.05
CA THR A 241 -13.47 12.99 -2.59
C THR A 241 -13.17 13.96 -3.74
N THR A 242 -13.34 15.27 -3.51
CA THR A 242 -12.98 16.31 -4.49
C THR A 242 -11.47 16.53 -4.56
N VAL A 243 -11.00 17.34 -5.52
CA VAL A 243 -9.56 17.64 -5.66
C VAL A 243 -9.05 18.54 -4.53
N GLU A 244 -9.88 19.44 -3.99
CA GLU A 244 -9.53 20.21 -2.78
C GLU A 244 -9.45 19.28 -1.56
N GLU A 245 -10.51 18.51 -1.29
CA GLU A 245 -10.55 17.54 -0.17
C GLU A 245 -9.35 16.58 -0.24
N ALA A 246 -9.00 16.06 -1.42
CA ALA A 246 -7.88 15.14 -1.59
C ALA A 246 -6.51 15.75 -1.20
N LYS A 247 -6.29 17.03 -1.50
CA LYS A 247 -5.03 17.74 -1.13
C LYS A 247 -4.87 17.85 0.39
N GLU A 248 -5.97 18.01 1.12
CA GLU A 248 -5.96 18.14 2.58
C GLU A 248 -5.90 16.78 3.29
N PHE A 249 -6.75 15.82 2.89
CA PHE A 249 -6.97 14.59 3.64
C PHE A 249 -6.11 13.39 3.21
N TYR A 250 -5.63 13.31 1.97
CA TYR A 250 -4.76 12.20 1.57
C TYR A 250 -3.40 12.20 2.30
N PRO A 251 -2.74 13.34 2.58
CA PRO A 251 -1.57 13.39 3.45
C PRO A 251 -1.87 12.89 4.88
N LEU A 252 -3.07 13.17 5.41
CA LEU A 252 -3.50 12.69 6.73
C LEU A 252 -3.71 11.17 6.73
N PHE A 253 -4.25 10.58 5.65
CA PHE A 253 -4.28 9.12 5.49
C PHE A 253 -2.86 8.51 5.47
N GLY A 254 -1.90 9.17 4.82
CA GLY A 254 -0.49 8.76 4.84
C GLY A 254 0.14 8.76 6.24
N LEU A 255 -0.24 9.71 7.10
CA LEU A 255 0.18 9.71 8.52
C LEU A 255 -0.55 8.62 9.33
N GLY A 256 -1.87 8.49 9.15
CA GLY A 256 -2.69 7.47 9.79
C GLY A 256 -2.27 6.03 9.45
N ALA A 257 -1.69 5.81 8.27
CA ALA A 257 -1.11 4.53 7.86
C ALA A 257 -0.01 4.03 8.83
N ASN A 258 0.82 4.93 9.33
CA ASN A 258 1.89 4.59 10.27
C ASN A 258 1.32 4.30 11.67
N VAL A 259 0.21 4.95 12.05
CA VAL A 259 -0.52 4.66 13.28
C VAL A 259 -1.13 3.25 13.21
N ALA A 260 -1.76 2.88 12.09
CA ALA A 260 -2.26 1.51 11.86
C ALA A 260 -1.15 0.46 12.01
N LEU A 261 0.02 0.72 11.38
CA LEU A 261 1.21 -0.12 11.45
C LEU A 261 1.71 -0.34 12.90
N ILE A 262 1.68 0.69 13.75
CA ILE A 262 2.01 0.61 15.19
C ILE A 262 1.03 -0.28 15.94
N PHE A 263 -0.28 -0.04 15.80
CA PHE A 263 -1.30 -0.81 16.51
C PHE A 263 -1.34 -2.29 16.07
N SER A 264 -1.17 -2.57 14.78
CA SER A 264 -1.08 -3.94 14.28
C SER A 264 0.17 -4.66 14.79
N GLY A 265 1.34 -4.01 14.81
CA GLY A 265 2.57 -4.62 15.33
C GLY A 265 2.44 -5.01 16.81
N ARG A 266 1.84 -4.15 17.63
CA ARG A 266 1.53 -4.47 19.03
C ARG A 266 0.48 -5.58 19.17
N THR A 267 -0.47 -5.67 18.26
CA THR A 267 -1.47 -6.76 18.23
C THR A 267 -0.81 -8.11 17.90
N VAL A 268 0.06 -8.18 16.89
CA VAL A 268 0.85 -9.39 16.56
C VAL A 268 1.67 -9.85 17.77
N LYS A 269 2.32 -8.92 18.47
CA LYS A 269 3.08 -9.22 19.69
C LYS A 269 2.19 -9.67 20.86
N TYR A 270 1.02 -9.08 21.04
CA TYR A 270 0.04 -9.53 22.05
C TYR A 270 -0.36 -10.99 21.84
N PHE A 271 -0.78 -11.37 20.63
CA PHE A 271 -1.12 -12.76 20.33
C PHE A 271 0.08 -13.71 20.40
N SER A 272 1.28 -13.23 20.07
CA SER A 272 2.51 -14.03 20.20
C SER A 272 2.88 -14.30 21.66
N ASN A 273 2.70 -13.31 22.55
CA ASN A 273 3.00 -13.38 23.98
C ASN A 273 1.93 -14.08 24.82
N MET A 274 0.65 -14.03 24.40
CA MET A 274 -0.45 -14.75 25.07
C MET A 274 -0.18 -16.25 25.23
N ARG A 275 0.69 -16.81 24.38
CA ARG A 275 1.22 -18.19 24.47
C ARG A 275 2.02 -18.49 25.74
N GLN A 276 2.67 -17.51 26.37
CA GLN A 276 3.52 -17.74 27.56
C GLN A 276 2.73 -18.29 28.77
N ASN A 277 1.41 -18.14 28.75
CA ASN A 277 0.49 -18.60 29.80
C ASN A 277 -0.28 -19.88 29.43
N LEU A 278 0.03 -20.54 28.31
CA LEU A 278 -0.62 -21.78 27.87
C LEU A 278 0.10 -23.03 28.39
N GLY A 279 -0.66 -24.06 28.75
CA GLY A 279 -0.12 -25.32 29.26
C GLY A 279 0.70 -26.12 28.23
N PRO A 280 1.59 -27.01 28.69
CA PRO A 280 2.41 -27.85 27.81
C PRO A 280 1.53 -28.76 26.93
N GLY A 281 1.86 -28.83 25.63
CA GLY A 281 1.17 -29.68 24.65
C GLY A 281 0.27 -28.94 23.65
N VAL A 282 -0.05 -27.66 23.87
CA VAL A 282 -0.88 -26.87 22.95
C VAL A 282 -0.03 -26.17 21.89
N ASP A 283 -0.41 -26.27 20.61
CA ASP A 283 0.20 -25.47 19.53
C ASP A 283 -0.20 -23.99 19.67
N GLY A 284 0.58 -23.27 20.48
CA GLY A 284 0.35 -21.86 20.74
C GLY A 284 0.50 -20.97 19.51
N TRP A 285 1.22 -21.41 18.46
CA TRP A 285 1.24 -20.67 17.19
C TRP A 285 -0.11 -20.79 16.47
N ALA A 286 -0.71 -21.98 16.43
CA ALA A 286 -2.04 -22.16 15.85
C ALA A 286 -3.11 -21.31 16.56
N ILE A 287 -2.99 -21.08 17.87
CA ILE A 287 -3.87 -20.18 18.63
C ILE A 287 -3.59 -18.71 18.28
N SER A 288 -2.32 -18.27 18.29
CA SER A 288 -1.95 -16.90 17.88
C SER A 288 -2.46 -16.60 16.47
N LEU A 289 -2.28 -17.53 15.53
CA LEU A 289 -2.73 -17.44 14.16
C LEU A 289 -4.25 -17.37 14.05
N LYS A 290 -5.00 -18.23 14.76
CA LYS A 290 -6.46 -18.15 14.81
C LYS A 290 -6.92 -16.78 15.31
N GLY A 291 -6.38 -16.28 16.42
CA GLY A 291 -6.70 -14.95 16.94
C GLY A 291 -6.44 -13.83 15.93
N MET A 292 -5.27 -13.83 15.30
CA MET A 292 -4.92 -12.87 14.25
C MET A 292 -5.87 -12.95 13.04
N MET A 293 -6.20 -14.16 12.56
CA MET A 293 -7.12 -14.33 11.42
C MET A 293 -8.56 -13.95 11.78
N SER A 294 -9.03 -14.20 13.01
CA SER A 294 -10.33 -13.74 13.47
C SER A 294 -10.43 -12.22 13.47
N ILE A 295 -9.37 -11.51 13.88
CA ILE A 295 -9.33 -10.04 13.78
C ILE A 295 -9.34 -9.59 12.31
N VAL A 296 -8.55 -10.23 11.43
CA VAL A 296 -8.56 -9.91 9.99
C VAL A 296 -9.96 -10.07 9.40
N VAL A 297 -10.69 -11.13 9.77
CA VAL A 297 -12.07 -11.39 9.34
C VAL A 297 -13.04 -10.35 9.89
N VAL A 298 -13.00 -10.07 11.20
CA VAL A 298 -13.87 -9.06 11.84
C VAL A 298 -13.64 -7.67 11.24
N LEU A 299 -12.39 -7.24 11.10
CA LEU A 299 -12.07 -5.95 10.47
C LEU A 299 -12.40 -5.95 8.97
N GLY A 300 -12.35 -7.10 8.30
CA GLY A 300 -12.86 -7.28 6.94
C GLY A 300 -14.36 -6.98 6.84
N PHE A 301 -15.17 -7.51 7.75
CA PHE A 301 -16.60 -7.18 7.83
C PHE A 301 -16.84 -5.72 8.23
N VAL A 302 -16.01 -5.14 9.09
CA VAL A 302 -16.06 -3.70 9.40
C VAL A 302 -15.78 -2.85 8.15
N ILE A 303 -14.80 -3.21 7.32
CA ILE A 303 -14.53 -2.53 6.03
C ILE A 303 -15.75 -2.60 5.11
N ALA A 304 -16.38 -3.77 4.99
CA ALA A 304 -17.60 -3.96 4.20
C ALA A 304 -18.81 -3.15 4.74
N GLY A 305 -18.93 -3.05 6.07
CA GLY A 305 -19.97 -2.26 6.74
C GLY A 305 -19.75 -0.74 6.66
N ILE A 306 -18.50 -0.28 6.71
CA ILE A 306 -18.15 1.12 6.47
C ILE A 306 -18.46 1.50 5.02
N TYR A 307 -18.07 0.66 4.05
CA TYR A 307 -18.39 0.89 2.64
C TYR A 307 -19.91 1.00 2.41
N TRP A 308 -20.70 0.10 3.01
CA TRP A 308 -22.16 0.18 3.01
C TRP A 308 -22.68 1.49 3.60
N GLY A 309 -22.15 1.88 4.78
CA GLY A 309 -22.55 3.10 5.48
C GLY A 309 -22.27 4.37 4.69
N VAL A 310 -21.10 4.47 4.04
CA VAL A 310 -20.75 5.62 3.20
C VAL A 310 -21.67 5.68 1.98
N ASN A 311 -21.88 4.57 1.28
CA ASN A 311 -22.77 4.56 0.11
C ASN A 311 -24.23 4.85 0.46
N LYS A 312 -24.69 4.48 1.66
CA LYS A 312 -26.08 4.70 2.09
C LYS A 312 -26.35 6.08 2.70
N TYR A 313 -25.41 6.63 3.47
CA TYR A 313 -25.64 7.84 4.28
C TYR A 313 -24.83 9.07 3.83
N VAL A 314 -23.86 8.91 2.93
CA VAL A 314 -22.92 9.97 2.53
C VAL A 314 -22.95 10.23 1.02
N ILE A 315 -23.13 9.19 0.21
CA ILE A 315 -23.40 9.34 -1.23
C ILE A 315 -24.91 9.55 -1.43
N ASP A 316 -25.35 10.80 -1.46
CA ASP A 316 -26.68 11.11 -1.96
C ASP A 316 -26.70 10.79 -3.47
N LYS A 317 -27.64 9.93 -3.89
CA LYS A 317 -27.73 9.45 -5.28
C LYS A 317 -27.99 10.59 -6.28
N THR A 318 -28.42 11.74 -5.78
CA THR A 318 -28.74 12.94 -6.55
C THR A 318 -27.50 13.81 -6.87
N SER A 319 -26.38 13.63 -6.15
CA SER A 319 -25.20 14.52 -6.25
C SER A 319 -23.94 13.85 -6.81
N LEU A 320 -24.03 12.65 -7.38
CA LEU A 320 -22.91 12.05 -8.10
C LEU A 320 -22.62 12.84 -9.38
N PRO A 321 -21.42 13.43 -9.56
CA PRO A 321 -21.06 14.00 -10.85
C PRO A 321 -21.12 12.90 -11.90
N VAL A 322 -21.79 13.20 -13.02
CA VAL A 322 -21.96 12.36 -14.21
C VAL A 322 -20.70 11.53 -14.44
N GLU A 323 -20.86 10.22 -14.65
CA GLU A 323 -19.75 9.28 -14.81
C GLU A 323 -18.66 9.92 -15.66
N ARG A 324 -17.52 10.23 -15.02
CA ARG A 324 -16.32 10.65 -15.74
C ARG A 324 -15.93 9.48 -16.62
N LYS A 325 -16.40 9.50 -17.89
CA LYS A 325 -16.06 8.54 -18.95
C LYS A 325 -14.60 8.19 -18.74
N LYS A 326 -14.28 6.89 -18.59
CA LYS A 326 -12.90 6.40 -18.43
C LYS A 326 -12.05 7.17 -19.44
N LYS A 327 -11.33 8.23 -19.02
CA LYS A 327 -10.35 8.89 -19.90
C LYS A 327 -9.43 7.74 -20.26
N ASN A 328 -9.33 7.44 -21.55
CA ASN A 328 -8.44 6.41 -22.03
C ASN A 328 -7.04 6.83 -21.57
N LYS A 329 -6.61 6.31 -20.41
CA LYS A 329 -5.20 6.26 -20.06
C LYS A 329 -4.57 5.59 -21.27
N PRO A 330 -3.65 6.25 -22.00
CA PRO A 330 -3.10 5.67 -23.20
C PRO A 330 -2.62 4.27 -22.84
N LYS A 331 -3.20 3.26 -23.50
CA LYS A 331 -2.78 1.86 -23.35
C LYS A 331 -1.43 1.75 -24.03
N LEU A 332 -0.39 2.30 -23.39
CA LEU A 332 0.98 2.10 -23.80
C LEU A 332 1.18 0.60 -23.89
N SER A 333 1.47 0.13 -25.10
CA SER A 333 2.03 -1.20 -25.25
C SER A 333 3.29 -1.28 -24.39
N MET A 334 3.59 -2.46 -23.83
CA MET A 334 4.74 -2.61 -22.93
C MET A 334 6.05 -2.16 -23.60
N GLY A 335 6.15 -2.32 -24.93
CA GLY A 335 7.26 -1.82 -25.75
C GLY A 335 7.29 -0.29 -25.93
N GLU A 336 6.14 0.39 -25.98
CA GLU A 336 6.08 1.85 -26.02
C GLU A 336 6.49 2.46 -24.67
N SER A 337 6.04 1.86 -23.56
CA SER A 337 6.50 2.23 -22.21
C SER A 337 8.01 2.09 -22.11
N LEU A 338 8.59 0.99 -22.62
CA LEU A 338 10.03 0.76 -22.63
C LEU A 338 10.77 1.78 -23.52
N LYS A 339 10.23 2.10 -24.70
CA LYS A 339 10.79 3.10 -25.61
C LYS A 339 10.82 4.49 -24.96
N VAL A 340 9.74 4.92 -24.31
CA VAL A 340 9.66 6.18 -23.55
C VAL A 340 10.65 6.20 -22.37
N LEU A 341 10.86 5.07 -21.70
CA LEU A 341 11.80 4.93 -20.60
C LEU A 341 13.27 5.12 -21.03
N VAL A 342 13.61 4.67 -22.24
CA VAL A 342 14.96 4.73 -22.79
C VAL A 342 15.24 6.06 -23.51
N SER A 343 14.21 6.71 -24.08
CA SER A 343 14.37 7.91 -24.91
C SER A 343 14.69 9.20 -24.14
N SER A 344 14.35 9.29 -22.85
CA SER A 344 14.65 10.48 -22.03
C SER A 344 15.63 10.14 -20.90
N ARG A 345 16.74 10.89 -20.83
CA ARG A 345 17.72 10.78 -19.75
C ARG A 345 17.08 10.98 -18.37
N TYR A 346 16.20 11.97 -18.24
CA TYR A 346 15.51 12.27 -16.99
C TYR A 346 14.64 11.08 -16.52
N VAL A 347 13.81 10.54 -17.43
CA VAL A 347 12.94 9.38 -17.12
C VAL A 347 13.77 8.13 -16.83
N ARG A 348 14.87 7.91 -17.55
CA ARG A 348 15.79 6.79 -17.30
C ARG A 348 16.46 6.89 -15.93
N ASP A 349 16.91 8.08 -15.53
CA ASP A 349 17.50 8.30 -14.21
C ASP A 349 16.44 8.05 -13.11
N LEU A 350 15.23 8.60 -13.26
CA LEU A 350 14.11 8.38 -12.33
C LEU A 350 13.64 6.90 -12.26
N ALA A 351 13.65 6.20 -13.39
CA ALA A 351 13.42 4.76 -13.44
C ALA A 351 14.50 3.98 -12.70
N THR A 352 15.78 4.39 -12.87
CA THR A 352 16.93 3.80 -12.18
C THR A 352 16.81 3.96 -10.66
N LEU A 353 16.38 5.13 -10.17
CA LEU A 353 16.07 5.35 -8.75
C LEU A 353 15.09 4.30 -8.20
N VAL A 354 13.97 4.08 -8.90
CA VAL A 354 12.89 3.17 -8.47
C VAL A 354 13.29 1.70 -8.56
N VAL A 355 13.96 1.29 -9.65
CA VAL A 355 14.47 -0.08 -9.81
C VAL A 355 15.54 -0.38 -8.77
N ALA A 356 16.51 0.53 -8.58
CA ALA A 356 17.63 0.33 -7.65
C ALA A 356 17.15 0.22 -6.20
N TYR A 357 16.20 1.05 -5.75
CA TYR A 357 15.57 0.87 -4.44
C TYR A 357 14.90 -0.51 -4.34
N GLY A 358 14.08 -0.88 -5.34
CA GLY A 358 13.31 -2.11 -5.35
C GLY A 358 14.17 -3.38 -5.30
N ILE A 359 15.30 -3.39 -6.03
CA ILE A 359 16.29 -4.48 -5.95
C ILE A 359 16.96 -4.45 -4.57
N SER A 360 17.52 -3.31 -4.18
CA SER A 360 18.32 -3.18 -2.95
C SER A 360 17.56 -3.64 -1.71
N ILE A 361 16.32 -3.17 -1.52
CA ILE A 361 15.53 -3.55 -0.34
C ILE A 361 15.17 -5.04 -0.35
N ASN A 362 14.93 -5.65 -1.52
CA ASN A 362 14.65 -7.08 -1.63
C ASN A 362 15.90 -7.91 -1.27
N LEU A 363 17.07 -7.50 -1.78
CA LEU A 363 18.36 -8.15 -1.48
C LEU A 363 18.64 -8.20 0.03
N VAL A 364 18.48 -7.07 0.74
CA VAL A 364 18.74 -7.04 2.19
C VAL A 364 17.64 -7.74 2.97
N GLU A 365 16.36 -7.52 2.66
CA GLU A 365 15.23 -8.07 3.44
C GLU A 365 15.23 -9.61 3.48
N VAL A 366 15.47 -10.28 2.34
CA VAL A 366 15.50 -11.76 2.30
C VAL A 366 16.74 -12.31 3.04
N THR A 367 17.90 -11.68 2.87
CA THR A 367 19.14 -12.06 3.56
C THR A 367 18.98 -11.92 5.09
N TRP A 368 18.37 -10.82 5.54
CA TRP A 368 18.03 -10.59 6.94
C TRP A 368 16.99 -11.58 7.47
N LYS A 369 15.92 -11.87 6.74
CA LYS A 369 14.91 -12.89 7.13
C LYS A 369 15.51 -14.29 7.33
N SER A 370 16.56 -14.63 6.58
CA SER A 370 17.32 -15.88 6.77
C SER A 370 18.01 -15.92 8.14
N LYS A 371 18.67 -14.82 8.52
CA LYS A 371 19.36 -14.69 9.82
C LYS A 371 18.37 -14.57 10.98
N LEU A 372 17.23 -13.91 10.75
CA LEU A 372 16.11 -13.85 11.71
C LEU A 372 15.56 -15.26 11.99
N LYS A 373 15.42 -16.12 10.96
CA LYS A 373 15.05 -17.53 11.16
C LYS A 373 16.09 -18.29 11.97
N ALA A 374 17.39 -18.09 11.67
CA ALA A 374 18.46 -18.78 12.38
C ALA A 374 18.50 -18.40 13.87
N GLN A 375 18.19 -17.14 14.21
CA GLN A 375 18.14 -16.66 15.60
C GLN A 375 16.84 -17.02 16.34
N PHE A 376 15.71 -17.02 15.63
CA PHE A 376 14.39 -17.35 16.17
C PHE A 376 13.70 -18.41 15.27
N PRO A 377 14.04 -19.71 15.42
CA PRO A 377 13.40 -20.78 14.66
C PRO A 377 11.91 -20.99 15.03
N SER A 378 11.52 -20.55 16.23
CA SER A 378 10.15 -20.62 16.74
C SER A 378 9.23 -19.63 16.03
N PRO A 379 8.10 -20.07 15.42
CA PRO A 379 7.15 -19.17 14.76
C PRO A 379 6.65 -18.02 15.64
N ASN A 380 6.45 -18.26 16.95
CA ASN A 380 5.99 -17.21 17.88
C ASN A 380 7.07 -16.17 18.18
N GLU A 381 8.33 -16.57 18.31
CA GLU A 381 9.43 -15.62 18.59
C GLU A 381 9.71 -14.76 17.35
N TYR A 382 9.76 -15.40 16.18
CA TYR A 382 9.83 -14.71 14.89
C TYR A 382 8.66 -13.74 14.73
N SER A 383 7.43 -14.16 15.01
CA SER A 383 6.23 -13.32 14.89
C SER A 383 6.21 -12.17 15.91
N SER A 384 6.61 -12.41 17.17
CA SER A 384 6.76 -11.35 18.18
C SER A 384 7.78 -10.31 17.75
N PHE A 385 8.93 -10.75 17.23
CA PHE A 385 9.96 -9.87 16.70
C PHE A 385 9.46 -9.09 15.48
N MET A 386 8.71 -9.72 14.57
CA MET A 386 8.07 -9.03 13.45
C MET A 386 7.05 -7.97 13.91
N GLY A 387 6.32 -8.23 15.01
CA GLY A 387 5.43 -7.24 15.62
C GLY A 387 6.15 -6.01 16.19
N ASP A 388 7.31 -6.23 16.85
CA ASP A 388 8.19 -5.14 17.28
C ASP A 388 8.81 -4.39 16.09
N PHE A 389 9.29 -5.10 15.08
CA PHE A 389 9.82 -4.55 13.83
C PHE A 389 8.80 -3.67 13.10
N SER A 390 7.56 -4.13 12.99
CA SER A 390 6.45 -3.36 12.42
C SER A 390 6.14 -2.12 13.23
N THR A 391 6.10 -2.24 14.56
CA THR A 391 5.90 -1.10 15.46
C THR A 391 7.00 -0.06 15.30
N ALA A 392 8.26 -0.48 15.33
CA ALA A 392 9.43 0.38 15.16
C ALA A 392 9.47 1.02 13.77
N THR A 393 9.09 0.29 12.71
CA THR A 393 8.95 0.84 11.35
C THR A 393 7.90 1.95 11.32
N GLY A 394 6.74 1.77 11.96
CA GLY A 394 5.69 2.78 12.02
C GLY A 394 6.13 4.05 12.78
N ILE A 395 6.77 3.90 13.94
CA ILE A 395 7.30 5.03 14.72
C ILE A 395 8.39 5.77 13.91
N ALA A 396 9.37 5.04 13.38
CA ALA A 396 10.46 5.63 12.60
C ALA A 396 9.96 6.33 11.33
N THR A 397 9.01 5.74 10.62
CA THR A 397 8.41 6.35 9.42
C THR A 397 7.61 7.59 9.78
N PHE A 398 6.81 7.56 10.84
CA PHE A 398 6.04 8.74 11.31
C PHE A 398 6.98 9.90 11.67
N THR A 399 8.01 9.66 12.48
CA THR A 399 9.02 10.67 12.84
C THR A 399 9.75 11.20 11.60
N MET A 400 10.18 10.30 10.70
CA MET A 400 10.85 10.68 9.46
C MET A 400 9.95 11.48 8.50
N MET A 401 8.63 11.25 8.48
CA MET A 401 7.69 12.07 7.70
C MET A 401 7.53 13.50 8.26
N LEU A 402 7.68 13.69 9.58
CA LEU A 402 7.74 15.03 10.17
C LEU A 402 9.06 15.73 9.81
N LEU A 403 10.19 15.03 9.95
CA LEU A 403 11.52 15.55 9.61
C LEU A 403 11.69 15.81 8.11
N GLY A 404 11.13 14.96 7.25
CA GLY A 404 11.26 15.06 5.79
C GLY A 404 10.73 16.37 5.21
N ARG A 405 9.64 16.90 5.79
CA ARG A 405 9.12 18.24 5.47
C ARG A 405 10.09 19.36 5.82
N LEU A 406 10.83 19.23 6.92
CA LEU A 406 11.88 20.19 7.31
C LEU A 406 13.11 20.07 6.41
N ILE A 407 13.49 18.84 6.04
CA ILE A 407 14.64 18.55 5.18
C ILE A 407 14.41 19.17 3.79
N LEU A 408 13.28 18.87 3.14
CA LEU A 408 12.94 19.43 1.83
C LEU A 408 12.90 20.96 1.85
N ARG A 409 12.38 21.58 2.93
CA ARG A 409 12.30 23.05 3.04
C ARG A 409 13.64 23.73 3.30
N LYS A 410 14.58 23.10 4.03
CA LYS A 410 15.88 23.70 4.38
C LYS A 410 17.03 23.33 3.44
N PHE A 411 17.06 22.10 2.93
CA PHE A 411 18.20 21.53 2.19
C PHE A 411 17.87 21.19 0.72
N GLY A 412 16.63 21.39 0.28
CA GLY A 412 16.21 21.21 -1.11
C GLY A 412 16.05 19.74 -1.52
N TRP A 413 15.76 19.55 -2.82
CA TRP A 413 15.39 18.25 -3.38
C TRP A 413 16.58 17.28 -3.48
N GLY A 414 17.74 17.72 -3.99
CA GLY A 414 18.91 16.85 -4.17
C GLY A 414 19.41 16.17 -2.89
N VAL A 415 19.43 16.90 -1.76
CA VAL A 415 19.77 16.33 -0.45
C VAL A 415 18.71 15.33 0.00
N ALA A 416 17.42 15.68 -0.10
CA ALA A 416 16.31 14.80 0.27
C ALA A 416 16.29 13.49 -0.54
N ALA A 417 16.54 13.56 -1.85
CA ALA A 417 16.65 12.41 -2.74
C ALA A 417 17.87 11.53 -2.42
N THR A 418 19.00 12.13 -2.01
CA THR A 418 20.25 11.43 -1.68
C THR A 418 20.18 10.67 -0.34
N ILE A 419 19.37 11.12 0.62
CA ILE A 419 19.28 10.48 1.96
C ILE A 419 18.85 9.00 1.87
N THR A 420 17.92 8.64 0.99
CA THR A 420 17.42 7.25 0.93
C THR A 420 18.50 6.24 0.46
N PRO A 421 19.23 6.46 -0.65
CA PRO A 421 20.37 5.61 -1.01
C PRO A 421 21.51 5.70 0.00
N ALA A 422 21.78 6.86 0.61
CA ALA A 422 22.84 6.99 1.61
C ALA A 422 22.54 6.19 2.89
N VAL A 423 21.30 6.25 3.40
CA VAL A 423 20.83 5.42 4.53
C VAL A 423 20.96 3.95 4.17
N LEU A 424 20.52 3.54 2.98
CA LEU A 424 20.61 2.14 2.55
C LEU A 424 22.08 1.69 2.39
N LEU A 425 22.97 2.54 1.88
CA LEU A 425 24.41 2.26 1.78
C LEU A 425 25.04 2.05 3.15
N VAL A 426 24.91 3.02 4.06
CA VAL A 426 25.57 2.99 5.38
C VAL A 426 25.06 1.82 6.21
N THR A 427 23.73 1.65 6.28
CA THR A 427 23.14 0.54 7.06
C THR A 427 23.31 -0.82 6.38
N GLY A 428 23.35 -0.86 5.04
CA GLY A 428 23.62 -2.05 4.25
C GLY A 428 25.07 -2.54 4.40
N VAL A 429 26.05 -1.64 4.27
CA VAL A 429 27.47 -1.94 4.52
C VAL A 429 27.65 -2.40 5.97
N GLY A 430 27.06 -1.71 6.96
CA GLY A 430 27.09 -2.18 8.35
C GLY A 430 26.55 -3.59 8.54
N PHE A 431 25.42 -3.92 7.90
CA PHE A 431 24.82 -5.25 7.95
C PHE A 431 25.68 -6.33 7.24
N PHE A 432 26.14 -6.09 6.01
CA PHE A 432 26.95 -7.08 5.27
C PHE A 432 28.36 -7.24 5.86
N SER A 433 28.99 -6.17 6.34
CA SER A 433 30.28 -6.27 7.06
C SER A 433 30.15 -7.10 8.34
N LEU A 434 29.07 -6.93 9.10
CA LEU A 434 28.80 -7.76 10.29
C LEU A 434 28.49 -9.22 9.93
N LEU A 435 27.93 -9.49 8.75
CA LEU A 435 27.70 -10.84 8.25
C LEU A 435 28.96 -11.56 7.77
N LEU A 436 29.90 -10.83 7.16
CA LEU A 436 31.12 -11.40 6.57
C LEU A 436 32.30 -11.42 7.57
N PHE A 437 32.36 -10.45 8.48
CA PHE A 437 33.44 -10.27 9.45
C PHE A 437 32.94 -10.32 10.91
N GLY A 438 31.85 -11.06 11.16
CA GLY A 438 31.23 -11.17 12.48
C GLY A 438 32.08 -11.91 13.52
N GLU A 439 32.90 -12.88 13.09
CA GLU A 439 33.77 -13.65 13.99
C GLU A 439 34.84 -12.79 14.70
N PRO A 440 35.65 -11.96 14.00
CA PRO A 440 36.55 -10.99 14.63
C PRO A 440 35.88 -10.01 15.61
N LEU A 441 34.58 -9.73 15.43
CA LEU A 441 33.82 -8.81 16.29
C LEU A 441 33.23 -9.49 17.54
N THR A 442 33.30 -10.82 17.66
CA THR A 442 32.79 -11.60 18.79
C THR A 442 33.25 -11.07 20.17
N PRO A 443 34.55 -10.81 20.44
CA PRO A 443 34.97 -10.30 21.76
C PRO A 443 34.38 -8.92 22.09
N LEU A 444 34.24 -8.04 21.09
CA LEU A 444 33.59 -6.74 21.27
C LEU A 444 32.10 -6.91 21.60
N LEU A 445 31.38 -7.73 20.82
CA LEU A 445 29.93 -7.96 20.99
C LEU A 445 29.60 -8.68 22.30
N ALA A 446 30.49 -9.54 22.78
CA ALA A 446 30.39 -10.20 24.08
C ALA A 446 30.34 -9.19 25.25
N THR A 447 31.04 -8.06 25.17
CA THR A 447 30.96 -7.00 26.21
C THR A 447 29.56 -6.38 26.34
N PHE A 448 28.76 -6.42 25.27
CA PHE A 448 27.36 -5.99 25.25
C PHE A 448 26.36 -7.15 25.44
N GLY A 449 26.84 -8.37 25.75
CA GLY A 449 26.02 -9.57 25.90
C GLY A 449 25.35 -10.04 24.59
N MET A 450 25.86 -9.63 23.42
CA MET A 450 25.28 -9.99 22.12
C MET A 450 26.11 -11.04 21.40
N THR A 451 25.45 -12.01 20.75
CA THR A 451 26.09 -12.88 19.77
C THR A 451 26.19 -12.18 18.41
N PRO A 452 27.16 -12.53 17.54
CA PRO A 452 27.23 -12.01 16.17
C PRO A 452 25.94 -12.21 15.37
N LEU A 453 25.24 -13.32 15.58
CA LEU A 453 23.95 -13.61 14.94
C LEU A 453 22.84 -12.67 15.42
N LEU A 454 22.72 -12.45 16.74
CA LEU A 454 21.73 -11.54 17.31
C LEU A 454 22.01 -10.09 16.90
N ALA A 455 23.28 -9.68 16.88
CA ALA A 455 23.71 -8.38 16.39
C ALA A 455 23.35 -8.21 14.90
N ALA A 456 23.59 -9.20 14.05
CA ALA A 456 23.21 -9.17 12.64
C ALA A 456 21.68 -9.05 12.44
N VAL A 457 20.89 -9.71 13.30
CA VAL A 457 19.42 -9.58 13.29
C VAL A 457 18.97 -8.16 13.65
N PHE A 458 19.54 -7.53 14.69
CA PHE A 458 19.20 -6.16 15.06
C PHE A 458 19.71 -5.12 14.06
N VAL A 459 20.95 -5.22 13.59
CA VAL A 459 21.49 -4.30 12.56
C VAL A 459 20.72 -4.43 11.25
N GLY A 460 20.38 -5.64 10.81
CA GLY A 460 19.54 -5.84 9.64
C GLY A 460 18.08 -5.37 9.83
N ALA A 461 17.57 -5.39 11.06
CA ALA A 461 16.26 -4.82 11.38
C ALA A 461 16.29 -3.29 11.29
N LEU A 462 17.32 -2.64 11.86
CA LEU A 462 17.54 -1.20 11.75
C LEU A 462 17.72 -0.77 10.29
N GLN A 463 18.52 -1.51 9.51
CA GLN A 463 18.69 -1.32 8.06
C GLN A 463 17.33 -1.29 7.36
N ASN A 464 16.47 -2.27 7.62
CA ASN A 464 15.15 -2.39 7.01
C ASN A 464 14.19 -1.28 7.48
N ILE A 465 14.18 -0.97 8.79
CA ILE A 465 13.37 0.08 9.41
C ILE A 465 13.70 1.44 8.80
N PHE A 466 14.97 1.84 8.81
CA PHE A 466 15.40 3.14 8.30
C PHE A 466 15.25 3.24 6.78
N SER A 467 15.57 2.18 6.02
CA SER A 467 15.41 2.17 4.56
C SER A 467 13.94 2.28 4.13
N LYS A 468 13.01 1.63 4.85
CA LYS A 468 11.56 1.78 4.59
C LYS A 468 11.05 3.15 5.04
N SER A 469 11.48 3.63 6.20
CA SER A 469 11.12 4.95 6.72
C SER A 469 11.53 6.07 5.76
N ALA A 470 12.81 6.12 5.39
CA ALA A 470 13.33 7.09 4.42
C ALA A 470 12.63 6.99 3.07
N LYS A 471 12.28 5.77 2.63
CA LYS A 471 11.56 5.59 1.37
C LYS A 471 10.17 6.24 1.40
N TYR A 472 9.37 5.97 2.43
CA TYR A 472 8.02 6.57 2.51
C TYR A 472 8.05 8.07 2.86
N SER A 473 9.06 8.54 3.60
CA SER A 473 9.12 9.93 4.07
C SER A 473 9.83 10.91 3.13
N LEU A 474 10.76 10.43 2.30
CA LEU A 474 11.63 11.25 1.45
C LEU A 474 11.60 10.77 0.00
N PHE A 475 11.90 9.49 -0.26
CA PHE A 475 12.00 8.99 -1.64
C PHE A 475 10.68 9.10 -2.42
N ASP A 476 9.58 8.61 -1.86
CA ASP A 476 8.28 8.65 -2.53
C ASP A 476 7.84 10.10 -2.83
N PRO A 477 7.91 11.07 -1.87
CA PRO A 477 7.73 12.49 -2.17
C PRO A 477 8.70 13.05 -3.23
N CYS A 478 10.01 12.75 -3.15
CA CYS A 478 10.99 13.26 -4.12
C CYS A 478 10.73 12.71 -5.53
N LYS A 479 10.32 11.44 -5.66
CA LYS A 479 9.90 10.81 -6.91
C LYS A 479 8.66 11.47 -7.49
N GLU A 480 7.66 11.79 -6.65
CA GLU A 480 6.47 12.52 -7.10
C GLU A 480 6.78 13.96 -7.52
N MET A 481 7.67 14.66 -6.80
CA MET A 481 8.16 15.99 -7.19
C MET A 481 8.92 15.98 -8.52
N ALA A 482 9.69 14.92 -8.79
CA ALA A 482 10.42 14.76 -10.05
C ALA A 482 9.49 14.60 -11.28
N TYR A 483 8.21 14.23 -11.10
CA TYR A 483 7.24 14.22 -12.20
C TYR A 483 6.63 15.59 -12.50
N ILE A 484 6.84 16.61 -11.67
CA ILE A 484 6.20 17.93 -11.83
C ILE A 484 6.67 18.61 -13.13
N PRO A 485 7.99 18.79 -13.38
CA PRO A 485 8.48 19.57 -14.52
C PRO A 485 8.67 18.74 -15.81
N LEU A 486 7.91 17.66 -15.94
CA LEU A 486 7.83 16.90 -17.19
C LEU A 486 6.62 17.41 -17.99
N ASP A 487 6.79 17.53 -19.31
CA ASP A 487 5.68 17.77 -20.23
C ASP A 487 4.54 16.79 -19.97
N GLU A 488 3.28 17.22 -20.07
CA GLU A 488 2.11 16.40 -19.69
C GLU A 488 2.12 15.00 -20.34
N ASP A 489 2.61 14.90 -21.58
CA ASP A 489 2.76 13.64 -22.30
C ASP A 489 3.79 12.70 -21.64
N MET A 490 4.96 13.23 -21.26
CA MET A 490 6.03 12.49 -20.56
C MET A 490 5.69 12.22 -19.09
N LYS A 491 4.93 13.11 -18.46
CA LYS A 491 4.41 12.99 -17.10
C LYS A 491 3.38 11.86 -17.00
N VAL A 492 2.41 11.79 -17.93
CA VAL A 492 1.43 10.71 -17.99
C VAL A 492 2.08 9.38 -18.40
N LYS A 493 2.87 9.37 -19.48
CA LYS A 493 3.47 8.13 -20.03
C LYS A 493 4.61 7.60 -19.14
N GLY A 494 5.52 8.47 -18.72
CA GLY A 494 6.67 8.14 -17.89
C GLY A 494 6.29 7.72 -16.46
N LYS A 495 5.36 8.41 -15.80
CA LYS A 495 4.86 7.99 -14.48
C LYS A 495 4.17 6.63 -14.56
N ALA A 496 3.34 6.40 -15.58
CA ALA A 496 2.72 5.09 -15.79
C ALA A 496 3.78 4.00 -16.00
N ALA A 497 4.79 4.22 -16.84
CA ALA A 497 5.87 3.27 -17.07
C ALA A 497 6.67 2.97 -15.78
N ILE A 498 7.02 3.99 -14.98
CA ILE A 498 7.82 3.80 -13.77
C ILE A 498 7.01 3.12 -12.65
N ASP A 499 5.77 3.56 -12.41
CA ASP A 499 4.95 3.01 -11.32
C ASP A 499 4.42 1.59 -11.65
N VAL A 500 4.15 1.28 -12.93
CA VAL A 500 3.62 -0.04 -13.37
C VAL A 500 4.72 -1.03 -13.75
N VAL A 501 5.82 -0.59 -14.38
CA VAL A 501 6.90 -1.49 -14.82
C VAL A 501 8.07 -1.46 -13.85
N CYS A 502 8.67 -0.30 -13.61
CA CYS A 502 9.94 -0.21 -12.84
C CYS A 502 9.81 -0.65 -11.37
N ASN A 503 8.70 -0.31 -10.70
CA ASN A 503 8.50 -0.67 -9.29
C ASN A 503 8.30 -2.20 -9.07
N PRO A 504 7.46 -2.91 -9.85
CA PRO A 504 7.45 -4.38 -9.85
C PRO A 504 8.75 -5.01 -10.36
N LEU A 505 9.37 -4.43 -11.39
CA LEU A 505 10.65 -4.92 -11.94
C LEU A 505 11.78 -4.86 -10.92
N GLY A 506 11.89 -3.79 -10.13
CA GLY A 506 12.91 -3.70 -9.07
C GLY A 506 12.74 -4.81 -8.03
N LYS A 507 11.51 -4.98 -7.52
CA LYS A 507 11.20 -6.02 -6.53
C LYS A 507 11.43 -7.44 -7.08
N SER A 508 11.07 -7.69 -8.33
CA SER A 508 11.20 -9.00 -8.97
C SER A 508 12.64 -9.27 -9.43
N GLY A 509 13.37 -8.25 -9.86
CA GLY A 509 14.78 -8.29 -10.22
C GLY A 509 15.67 -8.67 -9.04
N GLY A 510 15.42 -8.12 -7.85
CA GLY A 510 16.11 -8.56 -6.63
C GLY A 510 15.86 -10.03 -6.29
N ALA A 511 14.62 -10.50 -6.49
CA ALA A 511 14.30 -11.92 -6.33
C ALA A 511 14.98 -12.80 -7.40
N LEU A 512 15.03 -12.38 -8.66
CA LEU A 512 15.72 -13.11 -9.74
C LEU A 512 17.24 -13.19 -9.52
N ILE A 513 17.87 -12.09 -9.10
CA ILE A 513 19.30 -12.07 -8.72
C ILE A 513 19.56 -13.07 -7.58
N GLN A 514 18.69 -13.10 -6.56
CA GLN A 514 18.82 -14.06 -5.47
C GLN A 514 18.59 -15.51 -5.94
N GLN A 515 17.59 -15.79 -6.78
CA GLN A 515 17.40 -17.14 -7.33
C GLN A 515 18.62 -17.61 -8.10
N PHE A 516 19.16 -16.78 -8.99
CA PHE A 516 20.35 -17.10 -9.78
C PHE A 516 21.57 -17.36 -8.89
N MET A 517 21.77 -16.55 -7.85
CA MET A 517 22.86 -16.74 -6.88
C MET A 517 22.65 -18.00 -6.01
N ILE A 518 21.43 -18.30 -5.57
CA ILE A 518 21.12 -19.51 -4.78
C ILE A 518 21.32 -20.77 -5.62
N LEU A 519 20.91 -20.77 -6.89
CA LEU A 519 21.11 -21.90 -7.80
C LEU A 519 22.60 -22.10 -8.15
N SER A 520 23.36 -21.02 -8.35
CA SER A 520 24.80 -21.08 -8.66
C SER A 520 25.68 -21.47 -7.47
N PHE A 521 25.37 -21.00 -6.25
CA PHE A 521 26.20 -21.20 -5.06
C PHE A 521 25.59 -22.17 -4.03
N GLY A 522 24.45 -22.78 -4.35
CA GLY A 522 23.76 -23.83 -3.57
C GLY A 522 22.97 -23.37 -2.34
N SER A 523 23.28 -22.21 -1.76
CA SER A 523 22.54 -21.64 -0.62
C SER A 523 22.65 -20.12 -0.54
N LEU A 524 21.67 -19.48 0.10
CA LEU A 524 21.66 -18.03 0.37
C LEU A 524 22.82 -17.59 1.28
N ALA A 525 23.31 -18.48 2.15
CA ALA A 525 24.50 -18.23 2.97
C ALA A 525 25.74 -18.04 2.07
N ASN A 526 25.97 -18.98 1.15
CA ASN A 526 27.10 -18.92 0.21
C ASN A 526 26.96 -17.75 -0.79
N SER A 527 25.73 -17.40 -1.17
CA SER A 527 25.46 -16.22 -2.01
C SER A 527 25.74 -14.87 -1.31
N THR A 528 25.70 -14.82 0.03
CA THR A 528 25.72 -13.56 0.81
C THR A 528 26.85 -12.58 0.44
N PRO A 529 28.14 -12.98 0.32
CA PRO A 529 29.21 -12.05 -0.09
C PRO A 529 28.96 -11.42 -1.47
N TYR A 530 28.55 -12.22 -2.46
CA TYR A 530 28.26 -11.74 -3.81
C TYR A 530 27.04 -10.80 -3.83
N LEU A 531 26.01 -11.09 -3.04
CA LEU A 531 24.85 -10.21 -2.87
C LEU A 531 25.25 -8.86 -2.25
N GLY A 532 26.21 -8.83 -1.32
CA GLY A 532 26.76 -7.59 -0.76
C GLY A 532 27.52 -6.75 -1.81
N GLY A 533 28.35 -7.40 -2.65
CA GLY A 533 29.04 -6.73 -3.76
C GLY A 533 28.07 -6.16 -4.81
N ILE A 534 27.08 -6.95 -5.22
CA ILE A 534 26.03 -6.51 -6.16
C ILE A 534 25.23 -5.33 -5.58
N LEU A 535 24.88 -5.39 -4.29
CA LEU A 535 24.19 -4.30 -3.61
C LEU A 535 25.01 -3.00 -3.66
N LEU A 536 26.31 -3.07 -3.37
CA LEU A 536 27.20 -1.90 -3.40
C LEU A 536 27.26 -1.27 -4.80
N VAL A 537 27.38 -2.07 -5.87
CA VAL A 537 27.34 -1.58 -7.26
C VAL A 537 26.01 -0.89 -7.57
N ILE A 538 24.88 -1.51 -7.20
CA ILE A 538 23.54 -0.95 -7.45
C ILE A 538 23.32 0.37 -6.69
N VAL A 539 23.80 0.48 -5.44
CA VAL A 539 23.63 1.70 -4.64
C VAL A 539 24.56 2.81 -5.11
N ILE A 540 25.77 2.51 -5.61
CA ILE A 540 26.64 3.50 -6.28
C ILE A 540 25.97 4.01 -7.58
N ALA A 541 25.42 3.10 -8.40
CA ALA A 541 24.68 3.49 -9.60
C ALA A 541 23.45 4.37 -9.26
N TRP A 542 22.75 4.06 -8.16
CA TRP A 542 21.63 4.86 -7.66
C TRP A 542 22.08 6.25 -7.18
N LEU A 543 23.18 6.37 -6.44
CA LEU A 543 23.76 7.67 -6.06
C LEU A 543 24.19 8.50 -7.28
N GLY A 544 24.75 7.85 -8.30
CA GLY A 544 25.06 8.48 -9.59
C GLY A 544 23.80 9.00 -10.30
N ALA A 545 22.74 8.18 -10.36
CA ALA A 545 21.46 8.56 -10.94
C ALA A 545 20.80 9.72 -10.19
N VAL A 546 20.85 9.76 -8.84
CA VAL A 546 20.33 10.89 -8.05
C VAL A 546 21.08 12.19 -8.36
N ARG A 547 22.41 12.16 -8.46
CA ARG A 547 23.22 13.35 -8.83
C ARG A 547 22.94 13.82 -10.26
N SER A 548 22.83 12.88 -11.21
CA SER A 548 22.45 13.16 -12.60
C SER A 548 21.06 13.81 -12.66
N LEU A 549 20.10 13.29 -11.88
CA LEU A 549 18.72 13.77 -11.83
C LEU A 549 18.60 15.14 -11.15
N ASP A 550 19.35 15.40 -10.07
CA ASP A 550 19.38 16.72 -9.39
C ASP A 550 19.91 17.84 -10.29
N SER A 551 20.97 17.53 -11.07
CA SER A 551 21.52 18.45 -12.07
C SER A 551 20.56 18.77 -13.21
N GLN A 552 19.58 17.90 -13.50
CA GLN A 552 18.54 18.13 -14.52
C GLN A 552 17.28 18.76 -13.90
N PHE A 553 16.91 18.36 -12.69
CA PHE A 553 15.72 18.85 -11.98
C PHE A 553 15.88 20.30 -11.52
N SER A 554 17.05 20.68 -10.99
CA SER A 554 17.30 22.04 -10.49
C SER A 554 17.05 23.16 -11.52
N PRO A 555 17.51 23.08 -12.79
CA PRO A 555 17.17 24.09 -13.81
C PRO A 555 15.71 24.01 -14.26
N LEU A 556 15.16 22.80 -14.47
CA LEU A 556 13.76 22.62 -14.87
C LEU A 556 12.77 23.19 -13.84
N ALA A 557 13.00 22.91 -12.56
CA ALA A 557 12.17 23.42 -11.46
C ALA A 557 12.24 24.96 -11.32
N LYS A 558 13.37 25.58 -11.68
CA LYS A 558 13.46 27.06 -11.75
C LYS A 558 12.66 27.63 -12.91
N GLN A 559 12.79 27.04 -14.10
CA GLN A 559 12.04 27.47 -15.30
C GLN A 559 10.52 27.37 -15.08
N ASP A 560 10.04 26.29 -14.46
CA ASP A 560 8.62 26.15 -14.12
C ASP A 560 8.15 27.15 -13.06
N LEU A 561 8.98 27.45 -12.05
CA LEU A 561 8.64 28.46 -11.05
C LEU A 561 8.54 29.86 -11.68
N GLU A 562 9.47 30.21 -12.57
CA GLU A 562 9.43 31.45 -13.35
C GLU A 562 8.21 31.51 -14.27
N ARG A 563 7.83 30.37 -14.88
CA ARG A 563 6.63 30.24 -15.73
C ARG A 563 5.35 30.44 -14.93
N GLU A 564 5.23 29.83 -13.74
CA GLU A 564 4.11 30.09 -12.82
C GLU A 564 4.06 31.55 -12.36
N GLN A 565 5.21 32.17 -12.08
CA GLN A 565 5.26 33.57 -11.65
C GLN A 565 4.80 34.51 -12.77
N LYS A 566 5.24 34.27 -14.02
CA LYS A 566 4.76 35.01 -15.21
C LYS A 566 3.26 34.85 -15.42
N LEU A 567 2.75 33.61 -15.42
CA LEU A 567 1.31 33.34 -15.55
C LEU A 567 0.48 33.98 -14.42
N LYS A 568 1.00 34.04 -13.19
CA LYS A 568 0.34 34.73 -12.06
C LYS A 568 0.38 36.25 -12.23
N ALA A 569 1.48 36.81 -12.72
CA ALA A 569 1.58 38.23 -13.04
C ALA A 569 0.61 38.62 -14.16
N GLU A 570 0.60 37.88 -15.27
CA GLU A 570 -0.32 38.04 -16.41
C GLU A 570 -1.79 37.90 -15.99
N ALA A 571 -2.12 36.95 -15.10
CA ALA A 571 -3.48 36.80 -14.57
C ALA A 571 -3.88 37.96 -13.65
N VAL A 572 -2.97 38.47 -12.82
CA VAL A 572 -3.21 39.66 -11.99
C VAL A 572 -3.35 40.91 -12.86
N GLU A 573 -2.54 41.06 -13.90
CA GLU A 573 -2.61 42.18 -14.83
C GLU A 573 -3.91 42.16 -15.66
N THR A 574 -4.31 40.98 -16.16
CA THR A 574 -5.59 40.79 -16.85
C THR A 574 -6.77 41.10 -15.91
N THR A 575 -6.70 40.65 -14.66
CA THR A 575 -7.74 40.96 -13.65
C THR A 575 -7.76 42.45 -13.33
N ALA A 576 -6.60 43.10 -13.22
CA ALA A 576 -6.47 44.53 -12.99
C ALA A 576 -6.97 45.38 -14.18
N GLN A 577 -6.78 44.93 -15.42
CA GLN A 577 -7.34 45.58 -16.61
C GLN A 577 -8.87 45.43 -16.67
N VAL A 578 -9.42 44.26 -16.33
CA VAL A 578 -10.89 44.02 -16.27
C VAL A 578 -11.54 44.82 -15.14
N VAL A 579 -10.89 44.95 -13.97
CA VAL A 579 -11.39 45.79 -12.86
C VAL A 579 -11.18 47.28 -13.15
N GLY A 580 -10.07 47.68 -13.78
CA GLY A 580 -9.76 49.06 -14.15
C GLY A 580 -10.64 49.62 -15.27
N THR A 581 -11.15 48.77 -16.16
CA THR A 581 -12.18 49.16 -17.16
C THR A 581 -13.60 49.15 -16.60
N GLY A 582 -13.83 48.61 -15.40
CA GLY A 582 -15.14 48.49 -14.76
C GLY A 582 -15.75 49.79 -14.22
N ASN A 583 -15.04 50.93 -14.26
CA ASN A 583 -15.51 52.23 -13.77
C ASN A 583 -15.70 53.30 -14.87
N GLY A 584 -15.70 52.88 -16.15
CA GLY A 584 -16.03 53.73 -17.30
C GLY A 584 -17.45 53.50 -17.77
N SER A 585 -18.33 54.48 -17.56
CA SER A 585 -19.70 54.62 -18.10
C SER A 585 -20.20 53.53 -19.07
N LEU A 586 -21.12 52.68 -18.60
CA LEU A 586 -22.03 51.93 -19.47
C LEU A 586 -22.97 52.92 -20.18
N GLN A 587 -22.60 53.32 -21.40
CA GLN A 587 -23.50 54.00 -22.31
C GLN A 587 -23.87 53.03 -23.44
N GLU A 588 -25.16 52.78 -23.60
CA GLU A 588 -25.68 52.01 -24.73
C GLU A 588 -25.31 52.70 -26.04
N ASN A 589 -24.66 51.98 -26.95
CA ASN A 589 -25.12 51.77 -28.32
C ASN A 589 -24.07 51.01 -29.16
N VAL A 590 -24.56 50.06 -29.96
CA VAL A 590 -24.42 50.00 -31.43
C VAL A 590 -24.64 48.55 -31.87
N ALA A 591 -25.67 48.35 -32.68
CA ALA A 591 -25.91 47.10 -33.38
C ALA A 591 -25.05 46.99 -34.65
N SER A 592 -24.79 45.75 -35.09
CA SER A 592 -24.28 45.36 -36.40
C SER A 592 -22.84 45.77 -36.81
N THR A 593 -21.98 44.76 -36.97
CA THR A 593 -21.24 44.57 -38.24
C THR A 593 -20.82 43.10 -38.39
N ASN A 594 -20.78 42.62 -39.63
CA ASN A 594 -20.51 41.22 -39.95
C ASN A 594 -19.00 40.90 -40.00
N GLY A 595 -18.64 39.78 -39.38
CA GLY A 595 -17.84 38.71 -39.99
C GLY A 595 -16.39 38.98 -40.45
N THR A 596 -15.45 38.35 -39.73
CA THR A 596 -14.25 37.77 -40.38
C THR A 596 -13.92 36.41 -39.76
N VAL A 597 -13.87 35.37 -40.59
CA VAL A 597 -13.33 34.05 -40.26
C VAL A 597 -11.82 34.06 -40.45
N ILE A 598 -11.01 33.60 -39.50
CA ILE A 598 -9.64 33.11 -39.74
C ILE A 598 -9.27 31.94 -38.80
N LYS A 599 -9.23 30.76 -39.43
CA LYS A 599 -8.28 29.63 -39.30
C LYS A 599 -7.82 29.14 -37.91
N GLN A 600 -8.17 27.89 -37.64
CA GLN A 600 -7.27 26.92 -37.02
C GLN A 600 -6.03 26.69 -37.91
N SER A 601 -4.86 26.50 -37.31
CA SER A 601 -3.66 26.02 -38.01
C SER A 601 -3.38 24.57 -37.60
N GLN A 602 -3.37 23.65 -38.57
CA GLN A 602 -2.90 22.27 -38.41
C GLN A 602 -1.41 22.16 -38.77
N GLU A 603 -0.77 21.09 -38.29
CA GLU A 603 0.63 20.74 -38.58
C GLU A 603 0.87 20.44 -40.08
N PRO A 604 2.11 20.61 -40.57
CA PRO A 604 2.49 20.22 -41.93
C PRO A 604 2.82 18.72 -42.02
N GLU A 605 2.11 18.01 -42.88
CA GLU A 605 2.40 16.62 -43.27
C GLU A 605 3.49 16.60 -44.37
N ILE A 606 4.49 15.72 -44.23
CA ILE A 606 5.60 15.58 -45.19
C ILE A 606 5.31 14.41 -46.13
N THR A 607 4.91 14.70 -47.37
CA THR A 607 4.80 13.71 -48.45
C THR A 607 6.07 13.62 -49.28
N ALA A 608 6.56 12.40 -49.50
CA ALA A 608 7.61 12.09 -50.46
C ALA A 608 7.09 12.08 -51.91
N PRO A 609 7.92 12.38 -52.93
CA PRO A 609 7.55 12.23 -54.33
C PRO A 609 7.94 10.86 -54.90
N GLU A 610 7.10 10.29 -55.76
CA GLU A 610 7.41 9.10 -56.55
C GLU A 610 7.20 9.41 -58.05
N LYS A 611 8.26 9.23 -58.87
CA LYS A 611 8.31 8.42 -60.11
C LYS A 611 9.24 8.94 -61.21
N SER A 612 9.75 7.96 -61.97
CA SER A 612 10.51 8.07 -63.23
C SER A 612 11.94 8.63 -63.08
N GLY A 613 12.99 8.04 -63.65
CA GLY A 613 13.08 6.83 -64.48
C GLY A 613 14.19 6.99 -65.54
N LYS A 614 14.81 5.85 -65.93
CA LYS A 614 15.84 5.64 -66.98
C LYS A 614 17.34 5.76 -66.61
N GLN A 615 18.00 4.65 -66.95
CA GLN A 615 19.28 4.50 -67.69
C GLN A 615 20.63 4.61 -66.98
N SER A 616 21.47 3.62 -67.38
CA SER A 616 22.91 3.41 -67.15
C SER A 616 23.31 2.90 -65.77
#